data_AF-A0A096BM49-F1
#
_entry.id   AF-A0A096BM49-F1
#
_cell.length_a   1.000
_cell.length_b   1.000
_cell.length_c   1.000
_cell.angle_alpha   90.00
_cell.angle_beta   90.00
_cell.angle_gamma   90.00
#
_symmetry.space_group_name_H-M   'P 1'
#
loop_
_entity.id
_entity.type
_entity.pdbx_description
1 polymer ?
#
loop_
_entity_poly.entity_id
_entity_poly.type
_entity_poly.pdbx_seq_one_letter_code
_entity_poly.pdbx_strand_id
1 'polypeptide(L)' 'MYIDRDRRGIISINELSESELILLHKALQAYSRCNFGYVNRMDCARIWKFEREFNSIMKHEK' A
#
# COMPACT_ATOMS: atom_id res chain seq x y z
N MET A 1 -8.44 2.00 2.04
CA MET A 1 -7.85 0.89 2.85
C MET A 1 -7.31 1.43 4.16
N TYR A 2 -7.21 0.59 5.21
CA TYR A 2 -6.60 0.97 6.49
C TYR A 2 -5.31 0.18 6.74
N ILE A 3 -4.33 0.83 7.38
CA ILE A 3 -3.06 0.24 7.79
C ILE A 3 -2.84 0.48 9.28
N ASP A 4 -2.21 -0.49 9.93
CA ASP A 4 -1.76 -0.33 11.32
C ASP A 4 -0.45 0.45 11.33
N ARG A 5 -0.41 1.57 12.06
CA ARG A 5 0.80 2.38 12.29
C ARG A 5 1.34 2.10 13.69
N ASP A 6 1.68 0.84 13.94
CA ASP A 6 2.18 0.35 15.23
C ASP A 6 1.34 0.90 16.41
N ARG A 7 2.00 1.51 17.40
CA ARG A 7 1.36 2.08 18.60
C ARG A 7 0.48 3.30 18.33
N ARG A 8 0.39 3.78 17.08
CA ARG A 8 -0.44 4.93 16.70
C ARG A 8 -1.82 4.54 16.20
N GLY A 9 -2.11 3.24 16.13
CA GLY A 9 -3.42 2.71 15.76
C GLY A 9 -3.61 2.60 14.25
N ILE A 10 -4.87 2.36 13.87
CA ILE A 10 -5.27 2.10 12.50
C ILE A 10 -5.56 3.43 11.80
N ILE A 11 -4.88 3.72 10.69
CA ILE A 11 -5.07 4.93 9.89
C ILE A 11 -5.52 4.58 8.47
N SER A 12 -6.33 5.45 7.85
CA SER A 12 -6.68 5.31 6.45
C SER A 12 -5.48 5.68 5.59
N ILE A 13 -5.26 4.96 4.48
CA ILE A 13 -4.21 5.33 3.53
C ILE A 13 -4.50 6.68 2.84
N ASN A 14 -5.76 7.14 2.84
CA ASN A 14 -6.13 8.47 2.32
C ASN A 14 -5.67 9.61 3.26
N GLU A 15 -5.31 9.30 4.51
CA GLU A 15 -4.81 10.26 5.49
C GLU A 15 -3.28 10.36 5.49
N LEU A 16 -2.61 9.55 4.65
CA LEU A 16 -1.17 9.60 4.48
C LEU A 16 -0.77 10.75 3.56
N SER A 17 0.39 11.34 3.83
CA SER A 17 1.02 12.25 2.86
C SER A 17 1.38 11.51 1.56
N GLU A 18 1.48 12.24 0.45
CA GLU A 18 1.95 11.70 -0.83
C GLU A 18 3.29 10.96 -0.67
N SER A 19 4.22 11.54 0.09
CA SER A 19 5.52 10.93 0.36
C SER A 19 5.44 9.59 1.10
N GLU A 20 4.54 9.47 2.08
CA GLU A 20 4.31 8.22 2.81
C GLU A 20 3.65 7.17 1.90
N LEU A 21 2.69 7.59 1.05
CA LEU A 21 2.05 6.72 0.06
C LEU A 21 3.06 6.17 -0.97
N ILE A 22 3.92 7.04 -1.52
CA ILE A 22 4.97 6.64 -2.46
C ILE A 22 5.95 5.68 -1.80
N LEU A 23 6.33 5.93 -0.54
CA LEU A 23 7.24 5.06 0.20
C LEU A 23 6.63 3.66 0.37
N LEU A 24 5.36 3.56 0.80
CA LEU A 24 4.66 2.29 0.93
C LEU A 24 4.53 1.56 -0.41
N HIS A 25 4.18 2.27 -1.48
CA HIS A 25 4.09 1.70 -2.82
C HIS A 25 5.42 1.07 -3.27
N LYS A 26 6.54 1.79 -3.10
CA LYS A 26 7.88 1.26 -3.41
C LYS A 26 8.25 0.06 -2.56
N ALA A 27 7.93 0.08 -1.26
CA ALA A 27 8.20 -1.02 -0.34
C ALA A 27 7.41 -2.29 -0.74
N LEU A 28 6.13 -2.16 -1.06
CA LEU A 28 5.28 -3.27 -1.50
C LEU A 28 5.69 -3.81 -2.86
N GLN A 29 6.14 -2.97 -3.80
CA GLN A 29 6.74 -3.41 -5.05
C GLN A 29 8.01 -4.23 -4.81
N ALA A 30 8.91 -3.77 -3.94
CA ALA A 30 10.13 -4.49 -3.59
C ALA A 30 9.80 -5.85 -2.95
N TYR A 31 8.90 -5.86 -1.95
CA TYR A 31 8.42 -7.09 -1.33
C TYR A 31 7.85 -8.08 -2.35
N SER A 32 6.98 -7.62 -3.25
CA SER A 32 6.34 -8.48 -4.26
C SER A 32 7.36 -9.06 -5.25
N ARG A 33 8.38 -8.28 -5.63
CA ARG A 33 9.46 -8.74 -6.52
C ARG A 33 10.36 -9.76 -5.83
N CYS A 34 10.76 -9.51 -4.59
CA CYS A 34 11.59 -10.43 -3.81
C CYS A 34 10.89 -11.75 -3.50
N ASN A 35 9.55 -11.75 -3.41
CA ASN A 35 8.74 -12.91 -3.07
C ASN A 35 7.92 -13.43 -4.27
N PHE A 36 8.36 -13.16 -5.50
CA PHE A 36 7.61 -13.55 -6.70
C PHE A 36 7.31 -15.06 -6.70
N GLY A 37 6.03 -15.42 -6.87
CA GLY A 37 5.55 -16.82 -6.80
C GLY A 37 5.31 -17.37 -5.38
N TYR A 38 5.71 -16.64 -4.34
CA TYR A 38 5.62 -17.07 -2.93
C TYR A 38 4.86 -16.09 -2.02
N VAL A 39 4.28 -15.01 -2.56
CA VAL A 39 3.37 -14.16 -1.79
C VAL A 39 2.08 -14.93 -1.53
N ASN A 40 1.67 -15.03 -0.26
CA ASN A 40 0.45 -15.75 0.09
C ASN A 40 -0.79 -15.05 -0.52
N ARG A 41 -1.89 -15.80 -0.68
CA ARG A 41 -3.10 -15.32 -1.34
C ARG A 41 -3.72 -14.08 -0.66
N MET A 42 -3.67 -14.00 0.67
CA MET A 42 -4.24 -12.89 1.43
C MET A 42 -3.43 -11.61 1.24
N ASP A 43 -2.11 -11.72 1.22
CA ASP A 43 -1.20 -10.60 1.03
C ASP A 43 -1.23 -10.12 -0.41
N CYS A 44 -1.34 -11.02 -1.40
CA CYS A 44 -1.64 -10.65 -2.79
C CYS A 44 -2.91 -9.80 -2.89
N ALA A 45 -4.00 -10.20 -2.23
CA ALA A 45 -5.25 -9.45 -2.25
C ALA A 45 -5.12 -8.07 -1.57
N ARG A 46 -4.38 -7.99 -0.46
CA ARG A 46 -4.10 -6.72 0.24
C ARG A 46 -3.25 -5.77 -0.59
N ILE A 47 -2.16 -6.28 -1.19
CA ILE A 47 -1.27 -5.51 -2.08
C ILE A 47 -2.04 -5.01 -3.30
N TRP A 48 -2.86 -5.86 -3.92
CA TRP A 48 -3.67 -5.46 -5.07
C TRP A 48 -4.73 -4.39 -4.70
N LYS A 49 -5.34 -4.51 -3.52
CA LYS A 49 -6.25 -3.48 -3.00
C LYS A 49 -5.51 -2.16 -2.76
N PHE A 50 -4.34 -2.19 -2.13
CA PHE A 50 -3.51 -1.01 -1.93
C PHE A 50 -3.17 -0.35 -3.27
N GLU A 51 -2.73 -1.13 -4.26
CA GLU A 51 -2.36 -0.63 -5.59
C GLU A 51 -3.51 0.12 -6.28
N ARG A 52 -4.74 -0.41 -6.19
CA ARG A 52 -5.93 0.25 -6.76
C ARG A 52 -6.21 1.59 -6.10
N GLU A 53 -6.13 1.64 -4.78
CA GLU A 53 -6.39 2.84 -4.00
C GLU A 53 -5.30 3.89 -4.22
N PHE A 54 -4.02 3.49 -4.20
CA PHE A 54 -2.88 4.34 -4.54
C PHE A 54 -3.07 5.00 -5.91
N ASN A 55 -3.38 4.21 -6.94
CA ASN A 55 -3.62 4.73 -8.29
C ASN A 55 -4.83 5.66 -8.35
N SER A 56 -5.83 5.48 -7.49
CA SER A 56 -6.97 6.39 -7.40
C SER A 56 -6.54 7.73 -6.80
N ILE A 57 -5.86 7.71 -5.64
CA ILE A 57 -5.39 8.90 -4.93
C ILE A 57 -4.45 9.73 -5.81
N MET A 58 -3.41 9.09 -6.36
CA MET A 58 -2.40 9.77 -7.18
C MET A 58 -2.93 10.31 -8.52
N LYS A 59 -4.08 9.80 -9.00
CA LYS A 59 -4.74 10.35 -10.21
C LYS A 59 -5.58 11.59 -9.91
N HIS A 60 -6.04 11.77 -8.67
CA HIS A 60 -6.83 12.93 -8.27
C HIS A 60 -5.97 14.16 -7.95
N GLU A 61 -4.64 14.01 -7.79
CA GLU A 61 -3.72 15.14 -7.58
C GLU A 61 -3.20 15.79 -8.88
N LYS A 62 -3.92 15.60 -10.00
CA LYS A 62 -3.62 16.25 -11.30
C LYS A 62 -4.61 17.33 -11.68
#